data_AF-A0A7I7NX99-F1
#
_entry.id   AF-A0A7I7NX99-F1
#
_cell.length_a   1.000
_cell.length_b   1.000
_cell.length_c   1.000
_cell.angle_alpha   90.00
_cell.angle_beta   90.00
_cell.angle_gamma   90.00
#
_symmetry.space_group_name_H-M   'P 1'
#
loop_
_entity.id
_entity.type
_entity.pdbx_description
1 polymer ?
#
loop_
_entity_poly.entity_id
_entity_poly.type
_entity_poly.pdbx_seq_one_letter_code
_entity_poly.pdbx_strand_id
1 'polypeptide(L)'
;MVDMSRQITLATVLVAVTTVVAGCVPGLAADPRFATDSGARPQGATTAKPPAAGPPPIAAPKNDLPWHDCTSKVFGDAAIPPAAGVQLDCANYDADLDPNGGGTGTVSVGVVRARSNQTPRDAGPLVLTTGSDLPSSVQLPVWLSRGGADVLQTRPIVAVDRRGMGMSNPIDCRDSSDRQIMRDQAQFQTGDDPVANLSDVANTATTNCTDAIAPGASAYDNAHAASDIERLRTLWDVPAVALVGIGNGAQVALAYAAARPDKVARLILDSPIALGVNAEAAAEQQVKGQQAALDAFAAQCLAVNCALGPDPKGAVSGLLADARAGKGPAGASVAQLASAITVALGFPSGGRVNATTSLANALAAARSGDTNQLTSLINHADATEDSDGQFVNSCSDAVNRPTPDRVRELVVAWGKLYPQFGTVAALSLVKCVHWPTGSPPAPPKSLKVDVLLLGVQNDPIVGTEGVAATAATVINANAASKRVMWQGIGHGASIYSNCAVSPLIGYVNSGKLPGTDTYCPA
;
A
#
# COMPACT_ATOMS: atom_id res chain seq x y z
N MET A 1 42.83 -21.16 -82.34
CA MET A 1 41.46 -21.29 -81.81
C MET A 1 40.98 -19.90 -81.46
N VAL A 2 40.44 -19.27 -82.48
CA VAL A 2 39.87 -17.93 -82.59
C VAL A 2 38.61 -18.18 -83.41
N ASP A 3 37.47 -17.61 -83.03
CA ASP A 3 36.34 -17.30 -83.94
C ASP A 3 35.23 -16.70 -83.06
N MET A 4 34.82 -15.43 -83.16
CA MET A 4 34.47 -14.60 -84.32
C MET A 4 33.26 -15.14 -85.08
N SER A 5 32.08 -14.55 -84.85
CA SER A 5 31.07 -14.44 -85.91
C SER A 5 30.12 -13.26 -85.71
N ARG A 6 30.11 -12.41 -86.74
CA ARG A 6 29.17 -11.32 -87.06
C ARG A 6 27.89 -11.88 -87.67
N GLN A 7 26.80 -11.11 -87.61
CA GLN A 7 25.87 -10.78 -88.72
C GLN A 7 24.82 -9.79 -88.14
N ILE A 8 24.74 -8.49 -88.49
CA ILE A 8 24.35 -7.85 -89.78
C ILE A 8 23.05 -8.50 -90.30
N THR A 9 21.89 -7.86 -90.52
CA THR A 9 21.57 -6.53 -91.07
C THR A 9 20.07 -6.22 -90.88
N LEU A 10 19.73 -4.94 -90.79
CA LEU A 10 18.38 -4.40 -90.98
C LEU A 10 17.85 -4.61 -92.41
N ALA A 11 16.52 -4.68 -92.56
CA ALA A 11 15.77 -4.29 -93.76
C ALA A 11 14.45 -3.62 -93.30
N THR A 12 14.34 -2.29 -93.22
CA THR A 12 13.79 -1.32 -94.21
C THR A 12 12.49 -1.71 -94.92
N VAL A 13 11.49 -0.82 -94.82
CA VAL A 13 10.66 -0.18 -95.88
C VAL A 13 9.28 0.17 -95.27
N LEU A 14 8.50 1.21 -95.60
CA LEU A 14 8.60 2.59 -96.10
C LEU A 14 7.10 2.98 -96.36
N VAL A 15 6.77 4.28 -96.37
CA VAL A 15 5.58 4.91 -97.02
C VAL A 15 4.24 4.83 -96.26
N ALA A 16 3.34 5.81 -96.22
CA ALA A 16 3.29 7.28 -96.34
C ALA A 16 1.79 7.69 -96.22
N VAL A 17 1.50 8.87 -95.65
CA VAL A 17 0.46 9.85 -96.13
C VAL A 17 -1.03 9.43 -95.94
N THR A 18 -1.95 10.17 -95.30
CA THR A 18 -2.38 11.57 -95.55
C THR A 18 -3.33 12.08 -94.44
N THR A 19 -3.02 13.25 -93.89
CA THR A 19 -3.85 14.42 -93.46
C THR A 19 -5.39 14.36 -93.34
N VAL A 20 -5.96 14.93 -92.25
CA VAL A 20 -7.01 16.01 -92.15
C VAL A 20 -7.17 16.40 -90.64
N VAL A 21 -6.65 17.55 -90.13
CA VAL A 21 -7.30 18.89 -89.89
C VAL A 21 -8.31 18.84 -88.71
N ALA A 22 -8.38 19.71 -87.68
CA ALA A 22 -7.88 21.05 -87.35
C ALA A 22 -7.96 21.29 -85.82
N GLY A 23 -7.24 22.30 -85.30
CA GLY A 23 -7.73 23.08 -84.15
C GLY A 23 -6.77 23.47 -83.02
N CYS A 24 -5.73 24.25 -83.34
CA CYS A 24 -5.01 25.28 -82.57
C CYS A 24 -4.79 25.20 -81.03
N VAL A 25 -3.50 25.37 -80.71
CA VAL A 25 -2.77 25.46 -79.42
C VAL A 25 -2.93 26.87 -78.76
N PRO A 26 -2.67 27.05 -77.45
CA PRO A 26 -1.34 27.46 -76.98
C PRO A 26 -0.93 26.68 -75.71
N GLY A 27 0.31 26.21 -75.56
CA GLY A 27 1.51 27.01 -75.34
C GLY A 27 2.05 26.62 -73.96
N LEU A 28 3.23 25.98 -73.93
CA LEU A 28 3.87 25.47 -72.72
C LEU A 28 4.24 26.61 -71.76
N ALA A 29 3.94 26.44 -70.47
CA ALA A 29 4.69 27.08 -69.39
C ALA A 29 4.77 26.12 -68.19
N ALA A 30 6.00 25.91 -67.75
CA ALA A 30 6.37 25.15 -66.57
C ALA A 30 5.84 25.84 -65.30
N ASP A 31 5.10 25.09 -64.48
CA ASP A 31 4.98 25.24 -63.02
C ASP A 31 3.89 24.26 -62.53
N PRO A 32 4.22 23.11 -61.92
CA PRO A 32 3.20 22.39 -61.17
C PRO A 32 2.95 23.20 -59.90
N ARG A 33 1.91 24.04 -59.93
CA ARG A 33 1.37 24.65 -58.71
C ARG A 33 0.94 23.53 -57.78
N PHE A 34 1.52 23.51 -56.59
CA PHE A 34 1.03 22.73 -55.46
C PHE A 34 -0.49 22.95 -55.33
N ALA A 35 -1.23 21.87 -55.14
CA ALA A 35 -2.64 21.93 -54.78
C ALA A 35 -2.74 22.57 -53.39
N THR A 36 -2.92 23.89 -53.33
CA THR A 36 -3.34 24.57 -52.12
C THR A 36 -4.84 24.39 -51.97
N ASP A 37 -5.25 23.93 -50.79
CA ASP A 37 -6.64 23.73 -50.39
C ASP A 37 -7.35 25.08 -50.17
N SER A 38 -7.48 25.87 -51.22
CA SER A 38 -8.16 27.18 -51.23
C SER A 38 -9.61 27.09 -51.71
N GLY A 39 -10.20 25.88 -51.68
CA GLY A 39 -11.57 25.61 -52.14
C GLY A 39 -12.51 25.00 -51.09
N ALA A 40 -12.01 24.58 -49.93
CA ALA A 40 -12.86 24.09 -48.85
C ALA A 40 -13.60 25.26 -48.18
N ARG A 41 -14.88 25.42 -48.51
CA ARG A 41 -15.84 26.08 -47.60
C ARG A 41 -15.66 25.48 -46.20
N PRO A 42 -15.83 26.23 -45.10
CA PRO A 42 -15.65 25.70 -43.76
C PRO A 42 -16.71 24.61 -43.51
N GLN A 43 -16.37 23.38 -43.86
CA GLN A 43 -17.05 22.19 -43.39
C GLN A 43 -16.77 22.20 -41.89
N GLY A 44 -17.87 22.27 -41.13
CA GLY A 44 -17.92 22.72 -39.74
C GLY A 44 -16.67 22.38 -38.96
N ALA A 45 -16.08 23.42 -38.33
CA ALA A 45 -15.06 23.24 -37.32
C ALA A 45 -15.43 22.01 -36.50
N THR A 46 -14.57 21.00 -36.51
CA THR A 46 -14.69 19.87 -35.60
C THR A 46 -14.89 20.49 -34.24
N THR A 47 -16.10 20.38 -33.69
CA THR A 47 -16.41 20.87 -32.36
C THR A 47 -15.33 20.29 -31.47
N ALA A 48 -14.47 21.16 -30.94
CA ALA A 48 -13.40 20.74 -30.06
C ALA A 48 -14.05 19.83 -29.04
N LYS A 49 -13.62 18.57 -29.00
CA LYS A 49 -14.06 17.62 -27.96
C LYS A 49 -13.92 18.40 -26.65
N PRO A 50 -15.00 18.55 -25.84
CA PRO A 50 -14.89 19.22 -24.57
C PRO A 50 -13.65 18.68 -23.86
N PRO A 51 -12.75 19.54 -23.33
CA PRO A 51 -11.60 19.04 -22.60
C PRO A 51 -12.11 18.01 -21.61
N ALA A 52 -11.43 16.86 -21.53
CA ALA A 52 -11.81 15.80 -20.60
C ALA A 52 -12.07 16.47 -19.25
N ALA A 53 -13.29 16.30 -18.72
CA ALA A 53 -13.65 16.91 -17.45
C ALA A 53 -12.56 16.49 -16.45
N GLY A 54 -11.92 17.48 -15.82
CA GLY A 54 -10.91 17.21 -14.80
C GLY A 54 -11.48 16.30 -13.72
N PRO A 55 -10.64 15.63 -12.93
CA PRO A 55 -11.12 14.71 -11.92
C PRO A 55 -12.10 15.44 -10.97
N PRO A 56 -13.14 14.76 -10.48
CA PRO A 56 -14.18 15.39 -9.67
C PRO A 56 -13.59 16.24 -8.52
N PRO A 57 -14.24 17.36 -8.16
CA PRO A 57 -13.81 18.11 -6.99
C PRO A 57 -13.99 17.26 -5.72
N ILE A 58 -13.16 17.54 -4.72
CA ILE A 58 -13.31 16.94 -3.38
C ILE A 58 -14.31 17.82 -2.62
N ALA A 59 -15.58 17.40 -2.64
CA ALA A 59 -16.68 18.18 -2.08
C ALA A 59 -16.69 18.16 -0.54
N ALA A 60 -17.08 19.27 0.07
CA ALA A 60 -17.38 19.32 1.50
C ALA A 60 -18.60 18.44 1.83
N PRO A 61 -18.58 17.76 2.99
CA PRO A 61 -19.77 17.09 3.52
C PRO A 61 -20.95 18.04 3.63
N LYS A 62 -22.13 17.61 3.16
CA LYS A 62 -23.39 18.35 3.34
C LYS A 62 -24.05 18.03 4.68
N ASN A 63 -23.94 16.77 5.10
CA ASN A 63 -24.25 16.34 6.46
C ASN A 63 -22.94 15.96 7.15
N ASP A 64 -22.89 16.06 8.47
CA ASP A 64 -21.69 15.73 9.23
C ASP A 64 -21.98 14.71 10.35
N LEU A 65 -20.93 14.10 10.87
CA LEU A 65 -21.02 13.16 11.99
C LEU A 65 -21.09 13.91 13.34
N PRO A 66 -21.55 13.25 14.42
CA PRO A 66 -21.56 13.84 15.76
C PRO A 66 -20.14 13.87 16.36
N TRP A 67 -19.31 14.80 15.87
CA TRP A 67 -17.93 14.96 16.28
C TRP A 67 -17.78 15.49 17.70
N HIS A 68 -16.84 14.95 18.46
CA HIS A 68 -16.38 15.49 19.75
C HIS A 68 -14.85 15.61 19.76
N ASP A 69 -14.31 16.55 20.53
CA ASP A 69 -12.85 16.64 20.70
C ASP A 69 -12.29 15.33 21.29
N CYS A 70 -11.18 14.88 20.75
CA CYS A 70 -10.42 13.75 21.28
C CYS A 70 -8.91 13.98 21.14
N THR A 71 -8.49 15.25 20.99
CA THR A 71 -7.12 15.64 20.66
C THR A 71 -6.11 15.04 21.65
N SER A 72 -6.28 15.27 22.95
CA SER A 72 -5.36 14.77 23.96
C SER A 72 -5.31 13.24 24.02
N LYS A 73 -6.45 12.57 23.83
CA LYS A 73 -6.53 11.11 23.87
C LYS A 73 -5.78 10.50 22.70
N VAL A 74 -6.09 10.89 21.47
CA VAL A 74 -5.54 10.26 20.26
C VAL A 74 -4.04 10.52 20.11
N PHE A 75 -3.55 11.73 20.45
CA PHE A 75 -2.11 12.00 20.51
C PHE A 75 -1.41 11.21 21.63
N GLY A 76 -2.05 11.09 22.80
CA GLY A 76 -1.53 10.33 23.94
C GLY A 76 -1.41 8.83 23.65
N ASP A 77 -2.45 8.23 23.07
CA ASP A 77 -2.49 6.83 22.67
C ASP A 77 -1.41 6.51 21.62
N ALA A 78 -1.12 7.45 20.70
CA ALA A 78 -0.05 7.32 19.72
C ALA A 78 1.36 7.60 20.29
N ALA A 79 1.48 8.02 21.56
CA ALA A 79 2.71 8.49 22.18
C ALA A 79 3.40 9.63 21.39
N ILE A 80 2.61 10.49 20.75
CA ILE A 80 3.07 11.63 19.96
C ILE A 80 2.67 12.94 20.66
N PRO A 81 3.59 13.90 20.86
CA PRO A 81 3.22 15.22 21.35
C PRO A 81 2.18 15.89 20.44
N PRO A 82 1.13 16.54 20.97
CA PRO A 82 0.15 17.24 20.17
C PRO A 82 0.79 18.28 19.24
N ALA A 83 0.46 18.21 17.94
CA ALA A 83 0.93 19.18 16.97
C ALA A 83 0.27 20.55 17.21
N ALA A 84 1.07 21.62 17.22
CA ALA A 84 0.58 22.96 17.51
C ALA A 84 -0.50 23.39 16.50
N GLY A 85 -1.64 23.88 16.99
CA GLY A 85 -2.75 24.36 16.17
C GLY A 85 -3.55 23.27 15.45
N VAL A 86 -3.27 21.99 15.73
CA VAL A 86 -4.02 20.83 15.22
C VAL A 86 -5.05 20.37 16.26
N GLN A 87 -6.27 20.13 15.80
CA GLN A 87 -7.37 19.55 16.56
C GLN A 87 -7.77 18.21 15.94
N LEU A 88 -7.98 17.21 16.80
CA LEU A 88 -8.55 15.93 16.42
C LEU A 88 -9.95 15.80 17.02
N ASP A 89 -10.93 15.56 16.15
CA ASP A 89 -12.28 15.22 16.55
C ASP A 89 -12.56 13.75 16.25
N CYS A 90 -13.25 13.06 17.14
CA CYS A 90 -13.65 11.67 16.95
C CYS A 90 -15.15 11.57 16.78
N ALA A 91 -15.58 10.60 15.99
CA ALA A 91 -16.97 10.20 15.84
C ALA A 91 -17.06 8.72 15.51
N ASN A 92 -18.27 8.19 15.50
CA ASN A 92 -18.59 6.88 14.96
C ASN A 92 -19.80 6.95 14.05
N TYR A 93 -19.96 5.94 13.22
CA TYR A 93 -21.18 5.71 12.45
C TYR A 93 -21.45 4.22 12.29
N ASP A 94 -22.71 3.87 12.11
CA ASP A 94 -23.11 2.49 11.86
C ASP A 94 -23.03 2.18 10.36
N ALA A 95 -22.35 1.08 10.06
CA ALA A 95 -22.30 0.45 8.76
C ALA A 95 -22.94 -0.94 8.82
N ASP A 96 -23.39 -1.43 7.67
CA ASP A 96 -23.97 -2.76 7.58
C ASP A 96 -22.87 -3.81 7.81
N LEU A 97 -23.20 -4.85 8.58
CA LEU A 97 -22.28 -5.95 8.82
C LEU A 97 -21.91 -6.62 7.50
N ASP A 98 -22.91 -7.03 6.71
CA ASP A 98 -22.72 -7.63 5.39
C ASP A 98 -23.70 -7.05 4.36
N PRO A 99 -23.34 -5.93 3.71
CA PRO A 99 -24.23 -5.25 2.77
C PRO A 99 -24.48 -6.05 1.47
N ASN A 100 -23.69 -7.10 1.19
CA ASN A 100 -23.76 -7.84 -0.07
C ASN A 100 -24.29 -9.27 0.08
N GLY A 101 -24.16 -9.89 1.25
CA GLY A 101 -24.59 -11.26 1.54
C GLY A 101 -25.91 -11.36 2.33
N GLY A 102 -26.56 -10.24 2.64
CA GLY A 102 -27.90 -10.21 3.24
C GLY A 102 -27.91 -10.49 4.76
N GLY A 103 -26.74 -10.47 5.41
CA GLY A 103 -26.64 -10.59 6.86
C GLY A 103 -27.28 -9.40 7.57
N THR A 104 -28.12 -9.67 8.58
CA THR A 104 -28.70 -8.62 9.42
C THR A 104 -27.76 -8.26 10.56
N GLY A 105 -27.40 -6.99 10.68
CA GLY A 105 -26.54 -6.49 11.75
C GLY A 105 -25.81 -5.23 11.35
N THR A 106 -25.27 -4.53 12.34
CA THR A 106 -24.46 -3.32 12.14
C THR A 106 -23.11 -3.46 12.83
N VAL A 107 -22.10 -2.82 12.26
CA VAL A 107 -20.79 -2.60 12.89
C VAL A 107 -20.60 -1.11 13.11
N SER A 108 -20.05 -0.74 14.27
CA SER A 108 -19.70 0.65 14.54
C SER A 108 -18.31 0.92 13.98
N VAL A 109 -18.21 1.92 13.09
CA VAL A 109 -16.95 2.34 12.48
C VAL A 109 -16.52 3.66 13.12
N GLY A 110 -15.35 3.64 13.74
CA GLY A 110 -14.72 4.80 14.36
C GLY A 110 -13.92 5.61 13.34
N VAL A 111 -14.01 6.93 13.46
CA VAL A 111 -13.29 7.88 12.61
C VAL A 111 -12.66 8.99 13.42
N VAL A 112 -11.51 9.47 12.96
CA VAL A 112 -10.80 10.62 13.53
C VAL A 112 -10.60 11.67 12.45
N ARG A 113 -11.13 12.87 12.66
CA ARG A 113 -10.95 14.03 11.80
C ARG A 113 -9.87 14.94 12.35
N ALA A 114 -8.82 15.18 11.56
CA ALA A 114 -7.83 16.21 11.83
C ALA A 114 -8.16 17.51 11.10
N ARG A 115 -8.05 18.62 11.82
CA ARG A 115 -8.13 20.00 11.30
C ARG A 115 -7.04 20.86 11.94
N SER A 116 -6.70 21.94 11.27
CA SER A 116 -5.90 23.02 11.83
C SER A 116 -6.69 24.33 11.80
N ASN A 117 -6.17 25.36 12.47
CA ASN A 117 -6.67 26.74 12.34
C ASN A 117 -6.62 27.29 10.89
N GLN A 118 -5.80 26.70 10.01
CA GLN A 118 -5.68 27.07 8.60
C GLN A 118 -6.61 26.27 7.68
N THR A 119 -7.26 25.21 8.19
CA THR A 119 -8.12 24.36 7.37
C THR A 119 -9.36 25.13 6.90
N PRO A 120 -9.61 25.25 5.58
CA PRO A 120 -10.82 25.89 5.08
C PRO A 120 -12.07 25.15 5.54
N ARG A 121 -13.10 25.89 5.97
CA ARG A 121 -14.33 25.31 6.54
C ARG A 121 -15.17 24.54 5.52
N ASP A 122 -15.04 24.87 4.24
CA ASP A 122 -15.75 24.32 3.09
C ASP A 122 -14.87 23.38 2.25
N ALA A 123 -13.72 22.93 2.77
CA ALA A 123 -12.88 21.95 2.10
C ALA A 123 -13.38 20.52 2.36
N GLY A 124 -13.46 19.72 1.30
CA GLY A 124 -13.76 18.29 1.40
C GLY A 124 -12.59 17.46 1.92
N PRO A 125 -12.84 16.43 2.75
CA PRO A 125 -11.80 15.66 3.43
C PRO A 125 -10.99 14.76 2.50
N LEU A 126 -9.73 14.54 2.88
CA LEU A 126 -8.94 13.40 2.43
C LEU A 126 -9.17 12.24 3.41
N VAL A 127 -9.69 11.11 2.92
CA VAL A 127 -9.91 9.91 3.73
C VAL A 127 -8.64 9.08 3.79
N LEU A 128 -8.15 8.80 5.00
CA LEU A 128 -6.98 7.96 5.27
C LEU A 128 -7.44 6.58 5.75
N THR A 129 -6.84 5.53 5.18
CA THR A 129 -6.93 4.18 5.73
C THR A 129 -5.59 3.44 5.64
N THR A 130 -5.20 2.79 6.72
CA THR A 130 -4.08 1.84 6.79
C THR A 130 -4.55 0.39 6.72
N GLY A 131 -5.85 0.16 6.52
CA GLY A 131 -6.41 -1.19 6.44
C GLY A 131 -6.13 -1.99 7.71
N SER A 132 -5.52 -3.17 7.56
CA SER A 132 -5.15 -4.07 8.65
C SER A 132 -3.72 -3.90 9.18
N ASP A 133 -2.92 -2.98 8.64
CA ASP A 133 -1.52 -2.82 9.09
C ASP A 133 -1.48 -2.29 10.53
N LEU A 134 -2.23 -1.22 10.80
CA LEU A 134 -2.51 -0.69 12.14
C LEU A 134 -3.79 0.15 12.12
N PRO A 135 -4.37 0.55 13.26
CA PRO A 135 -5.48 1.51 13.27
C PRO A 135 -5.09 2.85 12.66
N SER A 136 -5.86 3.34 11.69
CA SER A 136 -5.66 4.63 11.02
C SER A 136 -5.68 5.80 12.02
N SER A 137 -6.45 5.69 13.10
CA SER A 137 -6.52 6.65 14.21
C SER A 137 -5.19 6.80 14.95
N VAL A 138 -4.38 5.74 15.04
CA VAL A 138 -3.04 5.76 15.64
C VAL A 138 -2.01 6.28 14.63
N GLN A 139 -2.17 5.96 13.34
CA GLN A 139 -1.27 6.45 12.29
C GLN A 139 -1.40 7.97 12.05
N LEU A 140 -2.60 8.52 12.21
CA LEU A 140 -2.90 9.92 11.89
C LEU A 140 -2.04 10.91 12.71
N PRO A 141 -1.93 10.84 14.05
CA PRO A 141 -1.01 11.67 14.83
C PRO A 141 0.45 11.58 14.38
N VAL A 142 0.92 10.38 14.06
CA VAL A 142 2.30 10.17 13.58
C VAL A 142 2.50 10.91 12.27
N TRP A 143 1.55 10.83 11.34
CA TRP A 143 1.62 11.57 10.08
C TRP A 143 1.62 13.08 10.30
N LEU A 144 0.75 13.57 11.17
CA LEU A 144 0.58 15.00 11.48
C LEU A 144 1.79 15.61 12.20
N SER A 145 2.52 14.83 13.00
CA SER A 145 3.79 15.26 13.61
C SER A 145 4.93 15.41 12.60
N ARG A 146 4.70 14.97 11.36
CA ARG A 146 5.63 14.99 10.23
C ARG A 146 5.03 15.87 9.12
N GLY A 147 5.05 15.43 7.87
CA GLY A 147 4.54 16.22 6.74
C GLY A 147 3.01 16.26 6.60
N GLY A 148 2.25 15.45 7.35
CA GLY A 148 0.80 15.38 7.22
C GLY A 148 0.07 16.68 7.58
N ALA A 149 0.65 17.51 8.45
CA ALA A 149 0.08 18.81 8.82
C ALA A 149 -0.04 19.78 7.63
N ASP A 150 0.81 19.65 6.61
CA ASP A 150 0.76 20.50 5.43
C ASP A 150 -0.50 20.25 4.58
N VAL A 151 -1.05 19.03 4.63
CA VAL A 151 -2.34 18.71 3.99
C VAL A 151 -3.48 19.51 4.63
N LEU A 152 -3.41 19.73 5.95
CA LEU A 152 -4.43 20.44 6.72
C LEU A 152 -4.58 21.91 6.31
N GLN A 153 -3.58 22.50 5.66
CA GLN A 153 -3.68 23.86 5.12
C GLN A 153 -4.71 23.97 3.98
N THR A 154 -5.09 22.85 3.37
CA THR A 154 -6.02 22.83 2.23
C THR A 154 -7.32 22.08 2.50
N ARG A 155 -7.30 21.11 3.43
CA ARG A 155 -8.47 20.27 3.73
C ARG A 155 -8.31 19.47 5.02
N PRO A 156 -9.42 19.06 5.66
CA PRO A 156 -9.35 18.09 6.74
C PRO A 156 -8.85 16.72 6.25
N ILE A 157 -8.26 15.95 7.17
CA ILE A 157 -8.02 14.50 6.98
C ILE A 157 -9.02 13.75 7.85
N VAL A 158 -9.61 12.67 7.35
CA VAL A 158 -10.45 11.77 8.14
C VAL A 158 -9.87 10.36 8.07
N ALA A 159 -9.29 9.90 9.17
CA ALA A 159 -8.83 8.54 9.33
C ALA A 159 -10.02 7.62 9.64
N VAL A 160 -10.11 6.49 8.94
CA VAL A 160 -11.14 5.47 9.15
C VAL A 160 -10.47 4.22 9.66
N ASP A 161 -10.82 3.82 10.89
CA ASP A 161 -10.34 2.56 11.45
C ASP A 161 -11.09 1.40 10.83
N ARG A 162 -10.36 0.36 10.44
CA ARG A 162 -10.96 -0.86 9.92
C ARG A 162 -11.86 -1.49 10.98
N ARG A 163 -13.03 -1.98 10.58
CA ARG A 163 -13.97 -2.71 11.46
C ARG A 163 -13.24 -3.76 12.31
N GLY A 164 -13.54 -3.80 13.61
CA GLY A 164 -12.88 -4.68 14.56
C GLY A 164 -11.51 -4.21 15.04
N MET A 165 -11.04 -3.02 14.64
CA MET A 165 -9.75 -2.45 15.05
C MET A 165 -9.92 -1.03 15.59
N GLY A 166 -8.99 -0.61 16.45
CA GLY A 166 -8.91 0.76 16.94
C GLY A 166 -10.21 1.25 17.57
N MET A 167 -10.77 2.33 17.02
CA MET A 167 -12.03 2.93 17.47
C MET A 167 -13.29 2.25 16.88
N SER A 168 -13.12 1.30 15.95
CA SER A 168 -14.21 0.59 15.27
C SER A 168 -14.60 -0.71 15.98
N ASN A 169 -14.93 -0.61 17.27
CA ASN A 169 -15.29 -1.72 18.16
C ASN A 169 -14.23 -2.85 18.14
N PRO A 170 -13.08 -2.66 18.81
CA PRO A 170 -11.94 -3.58 18.69
C PRO A 170 -12.32 -4.98 19.16
N ILE A 171 -11.96 -5.98 18.35
CA ILE A 171 -12.20 -7.39 18.66
C ILE A 171 -11.22 -7.85 19.75
N ASP A 172 -11.70 -8.70 20.66
CA ASP A 172 -10.91 -9.46 21.63
C ASP A 172 -11.50 -10.88 21.71
N CYS A 173 -10.77 -11.86 21.20
CA CYS A 173 -11.23 -13.24 20.99
C CYS A 173 -10.16 -14.32 21.16
N ARG A 174 -8.87 -13.97 21.08
CA ARG A 174 -7.78 -14.93 21.32
C ARG A 174 -7.48 -15.00 22.82
N ASP A 175 -7.45 -16.21 23.36
CA ASP A 175 -7.02 -16.42 24.73
C ASP A 175 -5.58 -15.93 24.93
N SER A 176 -5.28 -15.42 26.11
CA SER A 176 -3.94 -14.86 26.40
C SER A 176 -2.81 -15.88 26.20
N SER A 177 -3.06 -17.17 26.48
CA SER A 177 -2.13 -18.28 26.22
C SER A 177 -1.93 -18.50 24.74
N ASP A 178 -3.01 -18.57 23.96
CA ASP A 178 -2.95 -18.81 22.52
C ASP A 178 -2.25 -17.66 21.81
N ARG A 179 -2.56 -16.41 22.21
CA ARG A 179 -1.87 -15.22 21.72
C ARG A 179 -0.37 -15.30 21.97
N GLN A 180 0.06 -15.75 23.15
CA GLN A 180 1.48 -15.91 23.46
C GLN A 180 2.15 -17.01 22.61
N ILE A 181 1.50 -18.17 22.43
CA ILE A 181 2.04 -19.25 21.61
C ILE A 181 2.10 -18.84 20.12
N MET A 182 1.13 -18.06 19.65
CA MET A 182 1.16 -17.51 18.29
C MET A 182 2.25 -16.44 18.11
N ARG A 183 2.55 -15.64 19.14
CA ARG A 183 3.66 -14.68 19.13
C ARG A 183 5.02 -15.38 19.07
N ASP A 184 5.21 -16.43 19.84
CA ASP A 184 6.45 -17.21 19.83
C ASP A 184 6.55 -18.24 18.69
N GLN A 185 5.50 -18.36 17.87
CA GLN A 185 5.37 -19.34 16.79
C GLN A 185 5.56 -20.79 17.24
N ALA A 186 5.03 -21.10 18.43
CA ALA A 186 5.16 -22.38 19.10
C ALA A 186 6.62 -22.80 19.39
N GLN A 187 7.57 -21.85 19.42
CA GLN A 187 9.00 -22.15 19.62
C GLN A 187 9.27 -22.87 20.95
N PHE A 188 8.47 -22.58 21.99
CA PHE A 188 8.63 -23.17 23.32
C PHE A 188 7.69 -24.35 23.61
N GLN A 189 6.92 -24.78 22.61
CA GLN A 189 6.05 -25.95 22.75
C GLN A 189 6.86 -27.25 22.63
N THR A 190 6.36 -28.31 23.25
CA THR A 190 6.95 -29.65 23.11
C THR A 190 6.68 -30.23 21.71
N GLY A 191 7.60 -31.05 21.21
CA GLY A 191 7.50 -31.66 19.88
C GLY A 191 8.52 -31.08 18.90
N ASP A 192 8.64 -31.69 17.73
CA ASP A 192 9.62 -31.34 16.69
C ASP A 192 8.98 -30.71 15.44
N ASP A 193 7.66 -30.55 15.42
CA ASP A 193 6.92 -29.93 14.31
C ASP A 193 6.25 -28.61 14.72
N PRO A 194 6.94 -27.47 14.58
CA PRO A 194 6.36 -26.16 14.90
C PRO A 194 5.17 -25.80 14.00
N VAL A 195 5.05 -26.38 12.79
CA VAL A 195 3.90 -26.13 11.90
C VAL A 195 2.65 -26.79 12.46
N ALA A 196 2.75 -28.03 12.93
CA ALA A 196 1.63 -28.72 13.58
C ALA A 196 1.20 -28.01 14.87
N ASN A 197 2.17 -27.71 15.76
CA ASN A 197 1.88 -27.03 17.03
C ASN A 197 1.22 -25.66 16.82
N LEU A 198 1.72 -24.86 15.86
CA LEU A 198 1.12 -23.56 15.56
C LEU A 198 -0.23 -23.68 14.86
N SER A 199 -0.43 -24.72 14.04
CA SER A 199 -1.71 -25.01 13.39
C SER A 199 -2.80 -25.33 14.42
N ASP A 200 -2.49 -26.11 15.46
CA ASP A 200 -3.47 -26.46 16.50
C ASP A 200 -3.94 -25.22 17.26
N VAL A 201 -3.02 -24.34 17.65
CA VAL A 201 -3.36 -23.07 18.32
C VAL A 201 -4.10 -22.12 17.37
N ALA A 202 -3.69 -22.06 16.09
CA ALA A 202 -4.38 -21.26 15.08
C ALA A 202 -5.84 -21.72 14.86
N ASN A 203 -6.13 -23.02 15.03
CA ASN A 203 -7.48 -23.55 14.96
C ASN A 203 -8.34 -23.06 16.14
N THR A 204 -7.82 -23.12 17.37
CA THR A 204 -8.51 -22.58 18.56
C THR A 204 -8.75 -21.09 18.43
N ALA A 205 -7.72 -20.32 18.06
CA ALA A 205 -7.82 -18.88 17.83
C ALA A 205 -8.86 -18.55 16.75
N THR A 206 -8.86 -19.29 15.63
CA THR A 206 -9.86 -19.13 14.58
C THR A 206 -11.27 -19.37 15.12
N THR A 207 -11.49 -20.50 15.80
CA THR A 207 -12.81 -20.88 16.34
C THR A 207 -13.34 -19.81 17.29
N ASN A 208 -12.54 -19.42 18.29
CA ASN A 208 -12.93 -18.40 19.26
C ASN A 208 -13.26 -17.07 18.59
N CYS A 209 -12.46 -16.66 17.60
CA CYS A 209 -12.68 -15.41 16.88
C CYS A 209 -13.90 -15.47 15.96
N THR A 210 -14.13 -16.58 15.25
CA THR A 210 -15.33 -16.74 14.42
C THR A 210 -16.61 -16.78 15.25
N ASP A 211 -16.56 -17.35 16.46
CA ASP A 211 -17.68 -17.35 17.41
C ASP A 211 -17.93 -15.94 17.96
N ALA A 212 -16.87 -15.22 18.34
CA ALA A 212 -16.97 -13.86 18.88
C ALA A 212 -17.56 -12.85 17.88
N ILE A 213 -17.29 -13.05 16.58
CA ILE A 213 -17.78 -12.14 15.52
C ILE A 213 -19.00 -12.67 14.77
N ALA A 214 -19.57 -13.80 15.18
CA ALA A 214 -20.73 -14.39 14.50
C ALA A 214 -21.92 -13.41 14.46
N PRO A 215 -22.68 -13.34 13.34
CA PRO A 215 -22.56 -14.13 12.11
C PRO A 215 -21.56 -13.55 11.07
N GLY A 216 -20.71 -12.61 11.45
CA GLY A 216 -19.84 -11.82 10.58
C GLY A 216 -18.49 -12.41 10.22
N ALA A 217 -18.27 -13.73 10.30
CA ALA A 217 -16.96 -14.34 10.05
C ALA A 217 -16.37 -14.01 8.66
N SER A 218 -17.22 -13.76 7.66
CA SER A 218 -16.83 -13.36 6.30
C SER A 218 -16.90 -11.85 6.04
N ALA A 219 -17.15 -11.05 7.08
CA ALA A 219 -17.48 -9.63 6.96
C ALA A 219 -16.33 -8.67 7.31
N TYR A 220 -15.09 -9.18 7.43
CA TYR A 220 -13.91 -8.42 7.86
C TYR A 220 -12.83 -8.35 6.78
N ASP A 221 -13.17 -8.58 5.51
CA ASP A 221 -12.25 -8.46 4.38
C ASP A 221 -12.14 -7.01 3.83
N ASN A 222 -11.22 -6.82 2.89
CA ASN A 222 -11.00 -5.56 2.18
C ASN A 222 -12.26 -5.00 1.49
N ALA A 223 -13.17 -5.86 1.00
CA ALA A 223 -14.38 -5.42 0.30
C ALA A 223 -15.43 -4.85 1.27
N HIS A 224 -15.51 -5.41 2.47
CA HIS A 224 -16.34 -4.89 3.55
C HIS A 224 -15.79 -3.57 4.09
N ALA A 225 -14.47 -3.47 4.31
CA ALA A 225 -13.82 -2.21 4.67
C ALA A 225 -14.04 -1.12 3.61
N ALA A 226 -14.04 -1.47 2.32
CA ALA A 226 -14.41 -0.53 1.26
C ALA A 226 -15.89 -0.10 1.33
N SER A 227 -16.78 -1.01 1.74
CA SER A 227 -18.20 -0.69 1.94
C SER A 227 -18.42 0.28 3.11
N ASP A 228 -17.58 0.21 4.16
CA ASP A 228 -17.58 1.19 5.26
C ASP A 228 -17.26 2.60 4.78
N ILE A 229 -16.31 2.74 3.84
CA ILE A 229 -15.98 4.03 3.21
C ILE A 229 -17.16 4.52 2.35
N GLU A 230 -17.87 3.64 1.65
CA GLU A 230 -19.06 4.01 0.90
C GLU A 230 -20.19 4.50 1.80
N ARG A 231 -20.34 3.88 2.98
CA ARG A 231 -21.28 4.33 4.01
C ARG A 231 -20.93 5.74 4.47
N LEU A 232 -19.67 6.01 4.76
CA LEU A 232 -19.19 7.34 5.13
C LEU A 232 -19.46 8.39 4.04
N ARG A 233 -19.14 8.07 2.78
CA ARG A 233 -19.44 8.96 1.62
C ARG A 233 -20.93 9.30 1.56
N THR A 234 -21.79 8.29 1.74
CA THR A 234 -23.24 8.45 1.67
C THR A 234 -23.78 9.29 2.82
N LEU A 235 -23.29 9.08 4.04
CA LEU A 235 -23.64 9.89 5.21
C LEU A 235 -23.28 11.36 4.99
N TRP A 236 -22.08 11.64 4.48
CA TRP A 236 -21.65 12.99 4.12
C TRP A 236 -22.41 13.62 2.94
N ASP A 237 -23.19 12.82 2.18
CA ASP A 237 -23.86 13.22 0.94
C ASP A 237 -22.92 13.93 -0.05
N VAL A 238 -21.73 13.35 -0.26
CA VAL A 238 -20.75 13.82 -1.24
C VAL A 238 -20.72 12.91 -2.47
N PRO A 239 -20.54 13.46 -3.68
CA PRO A 239 -20.58 12.65 -4.90
C PRO A 239 -19.41 11.67 -5.01
N ALA A 240 -18.25 11.98 -4.44
CA ALA A 240 -17.04 11.18 -4.50
C ALA A 240 -16.11 11.47 -3.31
N VAL A 241 -15.23 10.53 -2.97
CA VAL A 241 -14.21 10.66 -1.91
C VAL A 241 -12.79 10.76 -2.47
N ALA A 242 -11.92 11.48 -1.77
CA ALA A 242 -10.48 11.39 -1.99
C ALA A 242 -9.88 10.41 -0.98
N LEU A 243 -9.07 9.46 -1.47
CA LEU A 243 -8.53 8.38 -0.65
C LEU A 243 -7.01 8.37 -0.67
N VAL A 244 -6.42 8.20 0.52
CA VAL A 244 -5.05 7.76 0.72
C VAL A 244 -5.07 6.43 1.46
N GLY A 245 -4.67 5.37 0.77
CA GLY A 245 -4.51 4.03 1.33
C GLY A 245 -3.04 3.72 1.52
N ILE A 246 -2.65 3.24 2.70
CA ILE A 246 -1.27 2.84 3.01
C ILE A 246 -1.24 1.34 3.26
N GLY A 247 -0.26 0.62 2.69
CA GLY A 247 -0.10 -0.82 2.90
C GLY A 247 -1.33 -1.64 2.49
N ASN A 248 -1.90 -2.40 3.41
CA ASN A 248 -3.19 -3.07 3.19
C ASN A 248 -4.34 -2.08 2.94
N GLY A 249 -4.29 -0.87 3.52
CA GLY A 249 -5.22 0.21 3.22
C GLY A 249 -5.26 0.61 1.74
N ALA A 250 -4.17 0.39 1.00
CA ALA A 250 -4.18 0.57 -0.46
C ALA A 250 -5.04 -0.50 -1.18
N GLN A 251 -5.11 -1.74 -0.67
CA GLN A 251 -6.05 -2.75 -1.18
C GLN A 251 -7.49 -2.35 -0.88
N VAL A 252 -7.77 -1.81 0.31
CA VAL A 252 -9.10 -1.27 0.67
C VAL A 252 -9.49 -0.13 -0.29
N ALA A 253 -8.60 0.83 -0.52
CA ALA A 253 -8.85 1.95 -1.43
C ALA A 253 -9.05 1.50 -2.88
N LEU A 254 -8.29 0.50 -3.34
CA LEU A 254 -8.49 -0.11 -4.67
C LEU A 254 -9.79 -0.90 -4.77
N ALA A 255 -10.16 -1.65 -3.74
CA ALA A 255 -11.44 -2.37 -3.68
C ALA A 255 -12.61 -1.38 -3.75
N TYR A 256 -12.52 -0.26 -3.04
CA TYR A 256 -13.49 0.84 -3.16
C TYR A 256 -13.56 1.39 -4.59
N ALA A 257 -12.41 1.73 -5.18
CA ALA A 257 -12.36 2.28 -6.53
C ALA A 257 -12.86 1.28 -7.60
N ALA A 258 -12.63 -0.02 -7.41
CA ALA A 258 -13.14 -1.08 -8.28
C ALA A 258 -14.67 -1.22 -8.16
N ALA A 259 -15.21 -1.15 -6.94
CA ALA A 259 -16.62 -1.32 -6.68
C ALA A 259 -17.45 -0.05 -6.95
N ARG A 260 -16.83 1.14 -6.89
CA ARG A 260 -17.47 2.46 -7.04
C ARG A 260 -16.62 3.42 -7.88
N PRO A 261 -16.31 3.09 -9.15
CA PRO A 261 -15.35 3.85 -9.96
C PRO A 261 -15.76 5.32 -10.18
N ASP A 262 -17.05 5.62 -10.23
CA ASP A 262 -17.58 6.98 -10.40
C ASP A 262 -17.69 7.78 -9.08
N LYS A 263 -17.24 7.20 -7.96
CA LYS A 263 -17.30 7.79 -6.60
C LYS A 263 -15.92 8.10 -6.03
N VAL A 264 -14.89 8.15 -6.87
CA VAL A 264 -13.52 8.49 -6.48
C VAL A 264 -13.12 9.84 -7.07
N ALA A 265 -12.73 10.78 -6.22
CA ALA A 265 -12.22 12.09 -6.61
C ALA A 265 -10.70 12.08 -6.74
N ARG A 266 -9.99 11.41 -5.83
CA ARG A 266 -8.53 11.20 -5.87
C ARG A 266 -8.20 9.82 -5.33
N LEU A 267 -7.19 9.18 -5.90
CA LEU A 267 -6.70 7.89 -5.44
C LEU A 267 -5.19 7.93 -5.24
N ILE A 268 -4.76 7.78 -4.00
CA ILE A 268 -3.36 7.75 -3.58
C ILE A 268 -3.11 6.42 -2.89
N LEU A 269 -2.14 5.66 -3.38
CA LEU A 269 -1.82 4.34 -2.87
C LEU A 269 -0.35 4.33 -2.48
N ASP A 270 -0.07 4.25 -1.18
CA ASP A 270 1.28 4.31 -0.63
C ASP A 270 1.70 2.95 -0.10
N SER A 271 2.85 2.46 -0.58
CA SER A 271 3.41 1.17 -0.22
C SER A 271 2.36 0.05 -0.37
N PRO A 272 1.69 -0.08 -1.54
CA PRO A 272 0.54 -0.96 -1.68
C PRO A 272 0.94 -2.44 -1.63
N ILE A 273 0.09 -3.27 -1.01
CA ILE A 273 0.06 -4.70 -1.28
C ILE A 273 -0.72 -4.93 -2.58
N ALA A 274 -0.20 -5.74 -3.50
CA ALA A 274 -0.88 -6.01 -4.77
C ALA A 274 -2.26 -6.64 -4.54
N LEU A 275 -3.29 -6.21 -5.27
CA LEU A 275 -4.65 -6.70 -5.09
C LEU A 275 -4.77 -8.18 -5.50
N GLY A 276 -5.35 -9.01 -4.63
CA GLY A 276 -5.57 -10.44 -4.90
C GLY A 276 -4.29 -11.28 -4.96
N VAL A 277 -3.16 -10.76 -4.49
CA VAL A 277 -1.92 -11.52 -4.32
C VAL A 277 -2.17 -12.72 -3.39
N ASN A 278 -1.58 -13.88 -3.70
CA ASN A 278 -1.68 -15.03 -2.81
C ASN A 278 -0.85 -14.81 -1.54
N ALA A 279 -1.23 -15.47 -0.45
CA ALA A 279 -0.58 -15.28 0.84
C ALA A 279 0.93 -15.62 0.81
N GLU A 280 1.32 -16.65 0.06
CA GLU A 280 2.74 -17.05 -0.08
C GLU A 280 3.59 -15.95 -0.74
N ALA A 281 3.15 -15.37 -1.87
CA ALA A 281 3.92 -14.31 -2.53
C ALA A 281 3.91 -13.00 -1.74
N ALA A 282 2.82 -12.67 -1.04
CA ALA A 282 2.77 -11.52 -0.14
C ALA A 282 3.79 -11.66 1.01
N ALA A 283 3.84 -12.84 1.64
CA ALA A 283 4.82 -13.12 2.68
C ALA A 283 6.26 -13.14 2.15
N GLU A 284 6.48 -13.64 0.92
CA GLU A 284 7.80 -13.56 0.29
C GLU A 284 8.23 -12.11 -0.01
N GLN A 285 7.29 -11.27 -0.45
CA GLN A 285 7.54 -9.85 -0.67
C GLN A 285 7.91 -9.16 0.66
N GLN A 286 7.19 -9.46 1.74
CA GLN A 286 7.48 -8.93 3.07
C GLN A 286 8.87 -9.35 3.55
N VAL A 287 9.22 -10.63 3.46
CA VAL A 287 10.54 -11.10 3.98
C VAL A 287 11.72 -10.53 3.18
N LYS A 288 11.57 -10.32 1.87
CA LYS A 288 12.55 -9.55 1.08
C LYS A 288 12.68 -8.11 1.57
N GLY A 289 11.55 -7.48 1.90
CA GLY A 289 11.49 -6.14 2.50
C GLY A 289 12.23 -6.07 3.84
N GLN A 290 12.00 -7.04 4.73
CA GLN A 290 12.69 -7.15 6.02
C GLN A 290 14.21 -7.30 5.85
N GLN A 291 14.64 -8.12 4.89
CA GLN A 291 16.06 -8.26 4.56
C GLN A 291 16.67 -6.94 4.07
N ALA A 292 15.99 -6.24 3.14
CA ALA A 292 16.45 -4.96 2.61
C ALA A 292 16.49 -3.86 3.69
N ALA A 293 15.48 -3.80 4.57
CA ALA A 293 15.44 -2.87 5.69
C ALA A 293 16.58 -3.12 6.69
N LEU A 294 16.88 -4.38 7.00
CA LEU A 294 18.02 -4.71 7.85
C LEU A 294 19.37 -4.34 7.20
N ASP A 295 19.51 -4.55 5.88
CA ASP A 295 20.70 -4.14 5.14
C ASP A 295 20.88 -2.62 5.14
N ALA A 296 19.82 -1.88 4.87
CA ALA A 296 19.81 -0.42 4.93
C ALA A 296 20.10 0.09 6.35
N PHE A 297 19.52 -0.55 7.37
CA PHE A 297 19.80 -0.23 8.78
C PHE A 297 21.27 -0.46 9.10
N ALA A 298 21.85 -1.60 8.72
CA ALA A 298 23.25 -1.90 8.98
C ALA A 298 24.18 -0.86 8.32
N ALA A 299 23.90 -0.48 7.07
CA ALA A 299 24.64 0.58 6.38
C ALA A 299 24.52 1.94 7.09
N GLN A 300 23.32 2.32 7.53
CA GLN A 300 23.11 3.55 8.31
C GLN A 300 23.84 3.51 9.65
N CYS A 301 23.79 2.36 10.35
CA CYS A 301 24.43 2.13 11.64
C CYS A 301 25.95 2.31 11.54
N LEU A 302 26.57 1.76 10.48
CA LEU A 302 28.00 1.97 10.18
C LEU A 302 28.31 3.45 9.91
N ALA A 303 27.50 4.11 9.09
CA ALA A 303 27.72 5.51 8.72
C ALA A 303 27.66 6.47 9.92
N VAL A 304 26.92 6.12 10.98
CA VAL A 304 26.79 6.93 12.20
C VAL A 304 27.60 6.39 13.38
N ASN A 305 28.49 5.41 13.18
CA ASN A 305 29.28 4.76 14.23
C ASN A 305 28.42 4.29 15.42
N CYS A 306 27.35 3.56 15.14
CA CYS A 306 26.39 3.08 16.14
C CYS A 306 26.98 2.05 17.13
N ALA A 307 26.24 1.76 18.20
CA ALA A 307 26.65 0.85 19.27
C ALA A 307 26.79 -0.64 18.86
N LEU A 308 26.33 -1.06 17.68
CA LEU A 308 26.46 -2.45 17.22
C LEU A 308 27.87 -2.80 16.70
N GLY A 309 28.75 -1.81 16.57
CA GLY A 309 30.13 -2.02 16.15
C GLY A 309 30.28 -2.19 14.63
N PRO A 310 31.38 -2.82 14.16
CA PRO A 310 31.76 -2.83 12.75
C PRO A 310 30.95 -3.82 11.89
N ASP A 311 30.14 -4.69 12.50
CA ASP A 311 29.25 -5.61 11.78
C ASP A 311 27.84 -5.62 12.41
N PRO A 312 27.02 -4.57 12.13
CA PRO A 312 25.67 -4.48 12.70
C PRO A 312 24.76 -5.64 12.26
N LYS A 313 24.84 -6.09 11.01
CA LYS A 313 24.03 -7.19 10.50
C LYS A 313 24.41 -8.52 11.14
N GLY A 314 25.71 -8.77 11.34
CA GLY A 314 26.19 -9.92 12.08
C GLY A 314 25.74 -9.90 13.54
N ALA A 315 25.76 -8.74 14.21
CA ALA A 315 25.26 -8.59 15.57
C ALA A 315 23.76 -8.93 15.69
N VAL A 316 22.92 -8.46 14.76
CA VAL A 316 21.49 -8.82 14.69
C VAL A 316 21.31 -10.31 14.41
N SER A 317 22.09 -10.85 13.47
CA SER A 317 22.02 -12.27 13.11
C SER A 317 22.39 -13.18 14.29
N GLY A 318 23.36 -12.76 15.11
CA GLY A 318 23.73 -13.45 16.35
C GLY A 318 22.59 -13.47 17.36
N LEU A 319 21.95 -12.33 17.62
CA LEU A 319 20.78 -12.26 18.50
C LEU A 319 19.62 -13.16 18.04
N LEU A 320 19.32 -13.15 16.73
CA LEU A 320 18.30 -14.03 16.15
C LEU A 320 18.69 -15.51 16.26
N ALA A 321 19.98 -15.86 16.08
CA ALA A 321 20.47 -17.22 16.24
C ALA A 321 20.37 -17.70 17.71
N ASP A 322 20.75 -16.85 18.67
CA ASP A 322 20.61 -17.14 20.10
C ASP A 322 19.13 -17.36 20.47
N ALA A 323 18.23 -16.51 19.96
CA ALA A 323 16.79 -16.65 20.16
C ALA A 323 16.24 -17.96 19.58
N ARG A 324 16.66 -18.37 18.37
CA ARG A 324 16.30 -19.68 17.77
C ARG A 324 16.78 -20.86 18.61
N ALA A 325 17.92 -20.72 19.27
CA ALA A 325 18.49 -21.74 20.14
C ALA A 325 17.88 -21.75 21.56
N GLY A 326 16.80 -20.98 21.80
CA GLY A 326 16.16 -20.86 23.11
C GLY A 326 16.95 -20.02 24.12
N LYS A 327 17.94 -19.24 23.67
CA LYS A 327 18.80 -18.37 24.48
C LYS A 327 18.57 -16.89 24.18
N GLY A 328 17.38 -16.55 23.71
CA GLY A 328 17.03 -15.16 23.38
C GLY A 328 17.13 -14.26 24.62
N PRO A 329 17.59 -13.00 24.47
CA PRO A 329 17.63 -12.09 25.60
C PRO A 329 16.22 -11.91 26.20
N ALA A 330 16.13 -11.87 27.53
CA ALA A 330 14.86 -11.87 28.29
C ALA A 330 13.94 -13.06 28.00
N GLY A 331 14.46 -14.16 27.45
CA GLY A 331 13.64 -15.32 27.05
C GLY A 331 12.83 -15.08 25.77
N ALA A 332 13.12 -14.02 25.00
CA ALA A 332 12.40 -13.74 23.77
C ALA A 332 12.57 -14.85 22.72
N SER A 333 11.48 -15.22 22.06
CA SER A 333 11.53 -16.09 20.88
C SER A 333 12.16 -15.38 19.68
N VAL A 334 12.58 -16.15 18.67
CA VAL A 334 13.06 -15.56 17.42
C VAL A 334 11.97 -14.74 16.73
N ALA A 335 10.71 -15.18 16.81
CA ALA A 335 9.58 -14.51 16.19
C ALA A 335 9.30 -13.13 16.81
N GLN A 336 9.31 -13.05 18.14
CA GLN A 336 9.16 -11.77 18.86
C GLN A 336 10.32 -10.81 18.58
N LEU A 337 11.57 -11.30 18.55
CA LEU A 337 12.72 -10.46 18.22
C LEU A 337 12.66 -9.97 16.76
N ALA A 338 12.31 -10.86 15.81
CA ALA A 338 12.14 -10.50 14.41
C ALA A 338 11.02 -9.47 14.21
N SER A 339 9.89 -9.62 14.90
CA SER A 339 8.78 -8.66 14.90
C SER A 339 9.21 -7.31 15.50
N ALA A 340 9.89 -7.31 16.64
CA ALA A 340 10.41 -6.08 17.26
C ALA A 340 11.34 -5.28 16.35
N ILE A 341 12.24 -5.96 15.64
CA ILE A 341 13.13 -5.33 14.65
C ILE A 341 12.33 -4.83 13.44
N THR A 342 11.39 -5.63 12.94
CA THR A 342 10.53 -5.29 11.80
C THR A 342 9.71 -4.03 12.08
N VAL A 343 9.02 -3.97 13.23
CA VAL A 343 8.21 -2.83 13.65
C VAL A 343 9.08 -1.59 13.89
N ALA A 344 10.23 -1.73 14.55
CA ALA A 344 11.14 -0.59 14.79
C ALA A 344 11.67 0.03 13.48
N LEU A 345 11.85 -0.78 12.44
CA LEU A 345 12.26 -0.32 11.11
C LEU A 345 11.08 0.19 10.27
N GLY A 346 9.90 -0.41 10.40
CA GLY A 346 8.69 -0.06 9.65
C GLY A 346 8.01 1.21 10.15
N PHE A 347 8.00 1.41 11.47
CA PHE A 347 7.36 2.54 12.14
C PHE A 347 8.37 3.32 12.99
N PRO A 348 9.42 3.90 12.36
CA PRO A 348 10.50 4.54 13.10
C PRO A 348 10.00 5.78 13.86
N SER A 349 10.38 5.87 15.14
CA SER A 349 10.19 7.07 15.94
C SER A 349 11.36 8.04 15.77
N GLY A 350 11.04 9.33 15.64
CA GLY A 350 12.04 10.37 15.41
C GLY A 350 12.59 10.42 13.98
N GLY A 351 13.73 11.10 13.82
CA GLY A 351 14.44 11.22 12.54
C GLY A 351 15.39 10.05 12.30
N ARG A 352 15.82 9.88 11.04
CA ARG A 352 16.64 8.74 10.56
C ARG A 352 17.76 8.35 11.51
N VAL A 353 18.65 9.29 11.87
CA VAL A 353 19.80 9.01 12.75
C VAL A 353 19.35 8.53 14.14
N ASN A 354 18.35 9.18 14.74
CA ASN A 354 17.87 8.81 16.07
C ASN A 354 17.21 7.41 16.06
N ALA A 355 16.38 7.13 15.06
CA ALA A 355 15.76 5.81 14.90
C ALA A 355 16.84 4.71 14.78
N THR A 356 17.86 4.91 13.93
CA THR A 356 18.99 3.99 13.80
C THR A 356 19.74 3.80 15.12
N THR A 357 20.13 4.90 15.78
CA THR A 357 20.91 4.83 17.02
C THR A 357 20.09 4.21 18.17
N SER A 358 18.81 4.50 18.27
CA SER A 358 17.92 3.94 19.30
C SER A 358 17.77 2.42 19.16
N LEU A 359 17.50 1.93 17.95
CA LEU A 359 17.44 0.49 17.69
C LEU A 359 18.80 -0.18 17.93
N ALA A 360 19.89 0.43 17.45
CA ALA A 360 21.24 -0.10 17.65
C ALA A 360 21.62 -0.19 19.15
N ASN A 361 21.27 0.82 19.94
CA ASN A 361 21.51 0.84 21.38
C ASN A 361 20.73 -0.27 22.09
N ALA A 362 19.43 -0.42 21.78
CA ALA A 362 18.61 -1.47 22.39
C ALA A 362 19.15 -2.87 22.10
N LEU A 363 19.56 -3.12 20.86
CA LEU A 363 20.14 -4.40 20.45
C LEU A 363 21.54 -4.62 21.05
N ALA A 364 22.38 -3.59 21.12
CA ALA A 364 23.70 -3.68 21.75
C ALA A 364 23.60 -3.93 23.27
N ALA A 365 22.69 -3.22 23.95
CA ALA A 365 22.41 -3.40 25.38
C ALA A 365 21.96 -4.84 25.66
N ALA A 366 21.04 -5.38 24.86
CA ALA A 366 20.55 -6.75 25.01
C ALA A 366 21.69 -7.79 24.85
N ARG A 367 22.63 -7.57 23.92
CA ARG A 367 23.82 -8.42 23.76
C ARG A 367 24.74 -8.38 24.98
N SER A 368 24.75 -7.28 25.72
CA SER A 368 25.52 -7.13 26.96
C SER A 368 24.77 -7.56 28.23
N GLY A 369 23.51 -8.02 28.09
CA GLY A 369 22.69 -8.52 29.19
C GLY A 369 21.66 -7.52 29.75
N ASP A 370 21.65 -6.26 29.31
CA ASP A 370 20.58 -5.32 29.66
C ASP A 370 19.45 -5.38 28.62
N THR A 371 18.34 -6.01 29.00
CA THR A 371 17.25 -6.32 28.08
C THR A 371 16.10 -5.31 28.14
N ASN A 372 16.17 -4.27 28.98
CA ASN A 372 15.02 -3.38 29.23
C ASN A 372 14.52 -2.69 27.95
N GLN A 373 15.44 -2.16 27.14
CA GLN A 373 15.10 -1.51 25.88
C GLN A 373 14.57 -2.50 24.85
N LEU A 374 15.13 -3.72 24.79
CA LEU A 374 14.62 -4.76 23.90
C LEU A 374 13.21 -5.21 24.30
N THR A 375 12.95 -5.42 25.59
CA THR A 375 11.60 -5.74 26.08
C THR A 375 10.60 -4.64 25.74
N SER A 376 11.02 -3.37 25.80
CA SER A 376 10.18 -2.25 25.36
C SER A 376 9.88 -2.29 23.86
N LEU A 377 10.84 -2.68 23.01
CA LEU A 377 10.61 -2.87 21.58
C LEU A 377 9.67 -4.03 21.29
N ILE A 378 9.79 -5.15 22.01
CA ILE A 378 8.87 -6.30 21.88
C ILE A 378 7.45 -5.89 22.26
N ASN A 379 7.27 -5.26 23.42
CA ASN A 379 5.95 -4.79 23.86
C ASN A 379 5.34 -3.78 22.88
N HIS A 380 6.17 -2.91 22.30
CA HIS A 380 5.71 -1.96 21.28
C HIS A 380 5.26 -2.68 20.00
N ALA A 381 6.00 -3.70 19.55
CA ALA A 381 5.62 -4.48 18.39
C ALA A 381 4.30 -5.24 18.62
N ASP A 382 4.14 -5.89 19.76
CA ASP A 382 2.91 -6.59 20.13
C ASP A 382 1.71 -5.61 20.16
N ALA A 383 1.89 -4.40 20.72
CA ALA A 383 0.85 -3.38 20.75
C ALA A 383 0.54 -2.77 19.37
N THR A 384 1.47 -2.84 18.42
CA THR A 384 1.31 -2.22 17.09
C THR A 384 0.67 -3.19 16.09
N GLU A 385 1.05 -4.48 16.11
CA GLU A 385 0.72 -5.44 15.03
C GLU A 385 0.05 -6.75 15.51
N ASP A 386 -0.21 -6.95 16.81
CA ASP A 386 -0.78 -8.21 17.35
C ASP A 386 -2.16 -8.03 18.02
N SER A 387 -2.99 -7.09 17.58
CA SER A 387 -4.39 -7.04 18.01
C SER A 387 -5.23 -8.16 17.37
N ASP A 388 -6.31 -8.58 18.03
CA ASP A 388 -7.19 -9.62 17.47
C ASP A 388 -7.94 -9.13 16.24
N GLY A 389 -8.24 -7.82 16.17
CA GLY A 389 -8.73 -7.19 14.96
C GLY A 389 -7.77 -7.35 13.77
N GLN A 390 -6.47 -7.16 13.97
CA GLN A 390 -5.47 -7.39 12.91
C GLN A 390 -5.40 -8.85 12.50
N PHE A 391 -5.47 -9.78 13.46
CA PHE A 391 -5.56 -11.22 13.18
C PHE A 391 -6.77 -11.56 12.29
N VAL A 392 -7.98 -11.14 12.70
CA VAL A 392 -9.23 -11.37 11.96
C VAL A 392 -9.17 -10.77 10.55
N ASN A 393 -8.74 -9.51 10.44
CA ASN A 393 -8.71 -8.81 9.15
C ASN A 393 -7.63 -9.36 8.21
N SER A 394 -6.41 -9.63 8.70
CA SER A 394 -5.33 -10.20 7.88
C SER A 394 -5.64 -11.61 7.39
N CYS A 395 -6.26 -12.45 8.23
CA CYS A 395 -6.70 -13.77 7.80
C CYS A 395 -7.87 -13.69 6.80
N SER A 396 -8.80 -12.76 6.98
CA SER A 396 -9.89 -12.53 6.02
C SER A 396 -9.40 -12.08 4.64
N ASP A 397 -8.31 -11.29 4.59
CA ASP A 397 -7.71 -10.83 3.33
C ASP A 397 -6.78 -11.85 2.67
N ALA A 398 -6.23 -12.79 3.44
CA ALA A 398 -5.27 -13.77 2.95
C ALA A 398 -5.97 -14.79 2.03
N VAL A 399 -5.72 -14.69 0.71
CA VAL A 399 -6.26 -15.60 -0.30
C VAL A 399 -5.23 -16.63 -0.76
N ASN A 400 -5.71 -17.78 -1.25
CA ASN A 400 -4.86 -18.87 -1.76
C ASN A 400 -3.73 -19.25 -0.79
N ARG A 401 -4.09 -19.49 0.48
CA ARG A 401 -3.14 -19.81 1.55
C ARG A 401 -2.43 -21.15 1.27
N PRO A 402 -1.13 -21.27 1.54
CA PRO A 402 -0.41 -22.52 1.37
C PRO A 402 -0.91 -23.58 2.36
N THR A 403 -0.79 -24.85 1.99
CA THR A 403 -1.05 -25.97 2.90
C THR A 403 0.03 -26.03 3.98
N PRO A 404 -0.23 -26.67 5.14
CA PRO A 404 0.81 -26.90 6.16
C PRO A 404 2.08 -27.58 5.61
N ASP A 405 1.93 -28.54 4.69
CA ASP A 405 3.08 -29.19 4.03
C ASP A 405 3.90 -28.21 3.19
N ARG A 406 3.21 -27.34 2.42
CA ARG A 406 3.88 -26.28 1.69
C ARG A 406 4.62 -25.32 2.64
N VAL A 407 4.04 -25.01 3.79
CA VAL A 407 4.73 -24.19 4.81
C VAL A 407 6.00 -24.88 5.34
N ARG A 408 5.97 -26.19 5.59
CA ARG A 408 7.18 -26.96 5.98
C ARG A 408 8.29 -26.86 4.93
N GLU A 409 7.95 -26.92 3.65
CA GLU A 409 8.91 -26.70 2.56
C GLU A 409 9.50 -25.28 2.58
N LEU A 410 8.64 -24.27 2.78
CA LEU A 410 9.05 -22.87 2.86
C LEU A 410 9.94 -22.59 4.07
N VAL A 411 9.70 -23.21 5.23
CA VAL A 411 10.58 -23.09 6.41
C VAL A 411 12.03 -23.46 6.06
N VAL A 412 12.23 -24.52 5.28
CA VAL A 412 13.55 -24.97 4.82
C VAL A 412 14.11 -24.05 3.73
N ALA A 413 13.30 -23.70 2.74
CA ALA A 413 13.74 -22.90 1.60
C ALA A 413 14.06 -21.45 2.00
N TRP A 414 13.13 -20.78 2.68
CA TRP A 414 13.27 -19.39 3.11
C TRP A 414 14.30 -19.25 4.23
N GLY A 415 14.50 -20.26 5.08
CA GLY A 415 15.61 -20.25 6.04
C GLY A 415 16.99 -20.12 5.38
N LYS A 416 17.13 -20.55 4.11
CA LYS A 416 18.36 -20.39 3.32
C LYS A 416 18.39 -19.09 2.53
N LEU A 417 17.26 -18.71 1.92
CA LEU A 417 17.18 -17.52 1.05
C LEU A 417 17.18 -16.22 1.87
N TYR A 418 16.57 -16.24 3.05
CA TYR A 418 16.36 -15.09 3.91
C TYR A 418 16.81 -15.42 5.35
N PRO A 419 18.13 -15.49 5.62
CA PRO A 419 18.65 -16.10 6.86
C PRO A 419 18.20 -15.44 8.17
N GLN A 420 17.81 -14.16 8.14
CA GLN A 420 17.38 -13.44 9.33
C GLN A 420 15.88 -13.66 9.61
N PHE A 421 15.05 -13.69 8.57
CA PHE A 421 13.59 -13.61 8.72
C PHE A 421 12.82 -14.78 8.09
N GLY A 422 13.44 -15.59 7.23
CA GLY A 422 12.79 -16.57 6.37
C GLY A 422 11.97 -17.64 7.09
N THR A 423 12.54 -18.28 8.11
CA THR A 423 11.80 -19.27 8.91
C THR A 423 10.62 -18.65 9.65
N VAL A 424 10.79 -17.44 10.20
CA VAL A 424 9.71 -16.71 10.89
C VAL A 424 8.60 -16.34 9.90
N ALA A 425 8.97 -15.80 8.73
CA ALA A 425 8.01 -15.46 7.69
C ALA A 425 7.24 -16.68 7.19
N ALA A 426 7.90 -17.82 7.00
CA ALA A 426 7.25 -19.06 6.58
C ALA A 426 6.24 -19.55 7.65
N LEU A 427 6.63 -19.61 8.92
CA LEU A 427 5.75 -20.02 10.02
C LEU A 427 4.54 -19.09 10.20
N SER A 428 4.66 -17.80 9.90
CA SER A 428 3.54 -16.86 9.97
C SER A 428 2.38 -17.23 9.04
N LEU A 429 2.64 -17.96 7.94
CA LEU A 429 1.60 -18.44 7.02
C LEU A 429 0.65 -19.44 7.67
N VAL A 430 1.07 -20.12 8.74
CA VAL A 430 0.23 -21.09 9.48
C VAL A 430 -0.92 -20.39 10.21
N LYS A 431 -0.73 -19.13 10.65
CA LYS A 431 -1.68 -18.44 11.54
C LYS A 431 -3.10 -18.35 10.99
N CYS A 432 -3.27 -18.37 9.67
CA CYS A 432 -4.56 -18.21 9.00
C CYS A 432 -5.05 -19.47 8.26
N VAL A 433 -4.41 -20.63 8.42
CA VAL A 433 -4.75 -21.83 7.62
C VAL A 433 -6.15 -22.37 7.91
N HIS A 434 -6.68 -22.13 9.10
CA HIS A 434 -8.03 -22.56 9.51
C HIS A 434 -9.11 -21.51 9.28
N TRP A 435 -8.72 -20.25 8.98
CA TRP A 435 -9.69 -19.17 8.78
C TRP A 435 -10.60 -19.46 7.57
N PRO A 436 -11.88 -19.10 7.58
CA PRO A 436 -12.75 -19.25 6.41
C PRO A 436 -12.13 -18.62 5.15
N THR A 437 -12.34 -19.26 3.99
CA THR A 437 -11.84 -18.75 2.71
C THR A 437 -12.85 -17.79 2.10
N GLY A 438 -12.35 -16.64 1.66
CA GLY A 438 -13.10 -15.63 0.91
C GLY A 438 -12.59 -15.51 -0.53
N SER A 439 -13.33 -14.76 -1.35
CA SER A 439 -12.84 -14.33 -2.67
C SER A 439 -12.13 -12.99 -2.54
N PRO A 440 -10.98 -12.78 -3.21
CA PRO A 440 -10.35 -11.47 -3.21
C PRO A 440 -11.26 -10.44 -3.90
N PRO A 441 -11.14 -9.14 -3.57
CA PRO A 441 -11.83 -8.10 -4.29
C PRO A 441 -11.49 -8.15 -5.79
N ALA A 442 -12.51 -7.98 -6.64
CA ALA A 442 -12.29 -7.95 -8.08
C ALA A 442 -11.41 -6.74 -8.46
N PRO A 443 -10.44 -6.92 -9.38
CA PRO A 443 -9.64 -5.80 -9.85
C PRO A 443 -10.51 -4.77 -10.59
N PRO A 444 -10.15 -3.47 -10.53
CA PRO A 444 -10.88 -2.42 -11.22
C PRO A 444 -10.85 -2.66 -12.73
N LYS A 445 -12.04 -2.67 -13.38
CA LYS A 445 -12.15 -2.74 -14.84
C LYS A 445 -11.91 -1.40 -15.52
N SER A 446 -12.20 -0.31 -14.81
CA SER A 446 -12.00 1.06 -15.27
C SER A 446 -11.84 1.95 -14.05
N LEU A 447 -10.79 2.78 -14.04
CA LEU A 447 -10.62 3.87 -13.09
C LEU A 447 -10.96 5.20 -13.79
N LYS A 448 -11.71 6.07 -13.11
CA LYS A 448 -12.09 7.40 -13.64
C LYS A 448 -11.12 8.51 -13.27
N VAL A 449 -10.12 8.19 -12.46
CA VAL A 449 -9.06 9.09 -12.02
C VAL A 449 -7.71 8.41 -12.21
N ASP A 450 -6.70 9.21 -12.53
CA ASP A 450 -5.32 8.76 -12.49
C ASP A 450 -4.86 8.55 -11.04
N VAL A 451 -3.85 7.71 -10.82
CA VAL A 451 -3.46 7.24 -9.48
C VAL A 451 -2.06 7.71 -9.12
N LEU A 452 -1.90 8.31 -7.94
CA LEU A 452 -0.57 8.58 -7.39
C LEU A 452 -0.12 7.37 -6.59
N LEU A 453 0.99 6.76 -7.01
CA LEU A 453 1.60 5.62 -6.32
C LEU A 453 2.79 6.13 -5.51
N LEU A 454 2.87 5.73 -4.25
CA LEU A 454 4.02 5.98 -3.40
C LEU A 454 4.58 4.65 -2.90
N GLY A 455 5.84 4.65 -2.49
CA GLY A 455 6.44 3.47 -1.87
C GLY A 455 7.76 3.77 -1.20
N VAL A 456 8.13 2.92 -0.24
CA VAL A 456 9.40 2.97 0.45
C VAL A 456 10.33 1.91 -0.13
N GLN A 457 11.60 2.25 -0.36
CA GLN A 457 12.59 1.36 -0.96
C GLN A 457 12.98 0.18 -0.04
N ASN A 458 12.95 0.41 1.27
CA ASN A 458 13.31 -0.59 2.27
C ASN A 458 12.14 -0.74 3.27
N ASP A 459 10.98 -1.13 2.75
CA ASP A 459 9.76 -1.35 3.53
C ASP A 459 9.77 -2.76 4.16
N PRO A 460 9.85 -2.90 5.50
CA PRO A 460 9.85 -4.22 6.15
C PRO A 460 8.45 -4.79 6.41
N ILE A 461 7.38 -4.01 6.22
CA ILE A 461 6.00 -4.40 6.55
C ILE A 461 5.36 -5.08 5.34
N VAL A 462 5.54 -4.52 4.14
CA VAL A 462 4.92 -5.04 2.91
C VAL A 462 5.90 -5.26 1.76
N GLY A 463 7.17 -4.84 1.89
CA GLY A 463 8.14 -4.86 0.79
C GLY A 463 7.79 -3.88 -0.34
N THR A 464 8.50 -3.95 -1.47
CA THR A 464 8.43 -2.89 -2.51
C THR A 464 7.76 -3.30 -3.80
N GLU A 465 7.59 -4.61 -4.04
CA GLU A 465 7.16 -5.15 -5.34
C GLU A 465 5.72 -4.73 -5.68
N GLY A 466 4.89 -4.52 -4.66
CA GLY A 466 3.48 -4.15 -4.79
C GLY A 466 3.24 -2.82 -5.50
N VAL A 467 4.20 -1.88 -5.49
CA VAL A 467 4.11 -0.62 -6.26
C VAL A 467 4.02 -0.92 -7.77
N ALA A 468 4.90 -1.79 -8.27
CA ALA A 468 4.95 -2.13 -9.69
C ALA A 468 3.73 -2.97 -10.11
N ALA A 469 3.34 -3.94 -9.27
CA ALA A 469 2.15 -4.76 -9.51
C ALA A 469 0.87 -3.89 -9.55
N THR A 470 0.74 -2.95 -8.62
CA THR A 470 -0.39 -2.02 -8.57
C THR A 470 -0.41 -1.07 -9.77
N ALA A 471 0.76 -0.59 -10.23
CA ALA A 471 0.86 0.21 -11.45
C ALA A 471 0.31 -0.56 -12.67
N ALA A 472 0.61 -1.86 -12.78
CA ALA A 472 0.05 -2.71 -13.83
C ALA A 472 -1.48 -2.84 -13.71
N THR A 473 -2.02 -2.99 -12.50
CA THR A 473 -3.48 -2.98 -12.25
C THR A 473 -4.12 -1.66 -12.70
N VAL A 474 -3.48 -0.52 -12.43
CA VAL A 474 -3.97 0.81 -12.85
C VAL A 474 -3.99 0.94 -14.38
N ILE A 475 -2.92 0.49 -15.06
CA ILE A 475 -2.85 0.47 -16.53
C ILE A 475 -3.97 -0.38 -17.13
N ASN A 476 -4.18 -1.58 -16.56
CA ASN A 476 -5.25 -2.49 -17.00
C ASN A 476 -6.65 -1.90 -16.79
N ALA A 477 -6.80 -0.94 -15.87
CA ALA A 477 -8.03 -0.19 -15.63
C ALA A 477 -8.13 1.11 -16.44
N ASN A 478 -7.31 1.28 -17.48
CA ASN A 478 -7.30 2.42 -18.39
C ASN A 478 -7.05 3.79 -17.71
N ALA A 479 -6.27 3.82 -16.64
CA ALA A 479 -5.82 5.06 -15.99
C ALA A 479 -4.30 5.19 -16.00
N ALA A 480 -3.80 6.41 -15.88
CA ALA A 480 -2.37 6.66 -15.70
C ALA A 480 -1.97 6.55 -14.23
N SER A 481 -0.70 6.27 -13.98
CA SER A 481 -0.10 6.41 -12.66
C SER A 481 1.29 7.05 -12.74
N LYS A 482 1.70 7.67 -11.62
CA LYS A 482 3.06 8.18 -11.41
C LYS A 482 3.54 7.77 -10.03
N ARG A 483 4.84 7.48 -9.94
CA ARG A 483 5.46 6.94 -8.73
C ARG A 483 6.21 8.02 -7.96
N VAL A 484 6.14 7.95 -6.64
CA VAL A 484 6.97 8.71 -5.71
C VAL A 484 7.65 7.72 -4.77
N MET A 485 8.92 7.43 -5.01
CA MET A 485 9.67 6.40 -4.29
C MET A 485 10.61 7.03 -3.27
N TRP A 486 10.39 6.77 -1.98
CA TRP A 486 11.29 7.19 -0.91
C TRP A 486 12.39 6.15 -0.68
N GLN A 487 13.65 6.57 -0.71
CA GLN A 487 14.83 5.71 -0.60
C GLN A 487 15.20 5.34 0.87
N GLY A 488 14.35 5.68 1.84
CA GLY A 488 14.57 5.40 3.26
C GLY A 488 14.10 4.03 3.73
N ILE A 489 13.94 3.91 5.05
CA ILE A 489 13.45 2.73 5.75
C ILE A 489 12.17 3.13 6.50
N GLY A 490 11.10 2.37 6.33
CA GLY A 490 9.81 2.64 6.94
C GLY A 490 8.66 2.08 6.11
N HIS A 491 7.43 2.31 6.58
CA HIS A 491 6.21 1.88 5.92
C HIS A 491 5.28 3.07 5.66
N GLY A 492 5.06 3.41 4.40
CA GLY A 492 4.37 4.65 3.99
C GLY A 492 5.33 5.81 3.73
N ALA A 493 5.62 6.10 2.47
CA ALA A 493 6.50 7.21 2.09
C ALA A 493 5.91 8.58 2.45
N SER A 494 4.58 8.74 2.32
CA SER A 494 3.84 9.94 2.70
C SER A 494 3.90 10.23 4.19
N ILE A 495 4.10 9.21 5.04
CA ILE A 495 4.22 9.36 6.49
C ILE A 495 5.58 9.93 6.86
N TYR A 496 6.64 9.34 6.31
CA TYR A 496 8.00 9.54 6.81
C TYR A 496 8.89 10.44 5.94
N SER A 497 8.46 10.81 4.73
CA SER A 497 9.23 11.67 3.81
C SER A 497 8.48 12.93 3.38
N ASN A 498 8.97 14.10 3.83
CA ASN A 498 8.41 15.39 3.39
C ASN A 498 8.56 15.60 1.87
N CYS A 499 9.60 15.03 1.26
CA CYS A 499 9.74 15.04 -0.20
C CYS A 499 8.58 14.31 -0.88
N ALA A 500 8.06 13.23 -0.28
CA ALA A 500 6.97 12.45 -0.83
C ALA A 500 5.59 13.13 -0.63
N VAL A 501 5.46 13.93 0.43
CA VAL A 501 4.23 14.68 0.73
C VAL A 501 3.97 15.80 -0.29
N SER A 502 5.00 16.47 -0.80
CA SER A 502 4.80 17.58 -1.75
C SER A 502 4.06 17.16 -3.04
N PRO A 503 4.47 16.08 -3.76
CA PRO A 503 3.70 15.53 -4.87
C PRO A 503 2.27 15.10 -4.50
N LEU A 504 2.09 14.54 -3.29
CA LEU A 504 0.78 14.16 -2.77
C LEU A 504 -0.14 15.37 -2.67
N ILE A 505 0.30 16.46 -2.03
CA ILE A 505 -0.47 17.70 -1.90
C ILE A 505 -0.79 18.28 -3.29
N GLY A 506 0.19 18.30 -4.20
CA GLY A 506 0.01 18.77 -5.58
C GLY A 506 -1.09 18.00 -6.32
N TYR A 507 -1.10 16.67 -6.22
CA TYR A 507 -2.12 15.81 -6.82
C TYR A 507 -3.48 15.96 -6.14
N VAL A 508 -3.53 15.99 -4.80
CA VAL A 508 -4.76 16.19 -4.04
C VAL A 508 -5.44 17.51 -4.45
N ASN A 509 -4.68 18.60 -4.56
CA ASN A 509 -5.21 19.92 -4.89
C ASN A 509 -5.64 20.04 -6.35
N SER A 510 -4.80 19.61 -7.29
CA SER A 510 -5.02 19.87 -8.72
C SER A 510 -5.67 18.71 -9.48
N GLY A 511 -5.58 17.48 -8.93
CA GLY A 511 -5.93 16.26 -9.64
C GLY A 511 -4.95 15.85 -10.74
N LYS A 512 -3.84 16.60 -10.91
CA LYS A 512 -2.82 16.31 -11.91
C LYS A 512 -1.67 15.55 -11.26
N LEU A 513 -1.28 14.44 -11.86
CA LEU A 513 -0.08 13.72 -11.46
C LEU A 513 1.18 14.55 -11.76
N PRO A 514 2.30 14.31 -11.05
CA PRO A 514 3.60 14.85 -11.42
C PRO A 514 3.97 14.52 -12.87
N GLY A 515 4.76 15.37 -13.53
CA GLY A 515 5.15 15.14 -14.93
C GLY A 515 5.98 13.85 -15.11
N THR A 516 6.78 13.50 -14.11
CA THR A 516 7.65 12.31 -14.09
C THR A 516 7.54 11.60 -12.75
N ASP A 517 8.06 10.38 -12.69
CA ASP A 517 8.27 9.72 -11.40
C ASP A 517 9.24 10.56 -10.54
N THR A 518 9.03 10.54 -9.24
CA THR A 518 9.81 11.28 -8.24
C THR A 518 10.56 10.30 -7.35
N TYR A 519 11.83 10.56 -7.09
CA TYR A 519 12.65 9.76 -6.18
C TYR A 519 13.10 10.66 -5.02
N CYS A 520 12.68 10.28 -3.81
CA CYS A 520 12.94 11.03 -2.59
C CYS A 520 14.12 10.42 -1.82
N PRO A 521 15.10 11.23 -1.37
CA PRO A 521 16.26 10.73 -0.65
C PRO A 521 15.90 10.19 0.75
N ALA A 522 16.80 9.38 1.30
CA ALA A 522 16.70 8.71 2.59
C ALA A 522 16.92 9.62 3.82
#